data_AF-V6EWI3-F1
#
_entry.id   AF-V6EWI3-F1
#
_cell.length_a   1.000
_cell.length_b   1.000
_cell.length_c   1.000
_cell.angle_alpha   90.00
_cell.angle_beta   90.00
_cell.angle_gamma   90.00
#
_symmetry.space_group_name_H-M   'P 1'
#
loop_
_entity.id
_entity.type
_entity.pdbx_description
1 polymer ?
#
loop_
_entity_poly.entity_id
_entity_poly.type
_entity_poly.pdbx_seq_one_letter_code
_entity_poly.pdbx_strand_id
1 'polypeptide(L)'
;MNERKDIPVDLELEPVVLLWPDELEAQAIREKREALENFKFLDVHTWSDHPEVNQFVDFIYAEHFKARKKVVQKRHLKVVLLDIYVTWCEVPNRVIAFSRNNNDYKAGSRYNELFISHLTIDIVDRLVEVGLIEQAKGFLDRNTGIGRLARIWATEKLVEEFRRARFGPLDIGSHPDRLTVILRNSQGEDEEDEDGRKRDIEYEPDDNTRRMSAVLADYNALLRRTFIDIPTLDERWISIQKGNEANTLAVSQRDKFVRRIFNRGSFACGGRFYGGWWQRCPKEWRGHIFIDDRPTNEIDFSGLHVVMLYAELGIPYWAVIGGDPYDVPALDFLENSAERRTAAKNLMLVLLNARTTNEAYSAFRNKAAAGTSAKAFTNDQLARLHGALADKHPRIADQFGADVGIRLMNLDSMISERVLTSFLVRGVPALSLHDSYIVPTGYESLLKEEMRKAFEGVMGGPLLGREAQALRENQVQVEVLLEKLMGWMPYDDVPGQKKDEENYLARAHPIRTDRYLHEWQNFKIWRDTNRDNL
;
A
#
# COMPACT_ATOMS: atom_id res chain seq x y z
N MET A 1 -73.45 -9.80 -5.10
CA MET A 1 -72.14 -9.14 -5.27
C MET A 1 -71.21 -9.73 -4.23
N ASN A 2 -70.46 -10.79 -4.62
CA ASN A 2 -69.40 -11.40 -3.82
C ASN A 2 -68.10 -11.07 -4.55
N GLU A 3 -67.36 -10.08 -4.05
CA GLU A 3 -66.02 -9.77 -4.54
C GLU A 3 -65.04 -10.82 -4.00
N ARG A 4 -64.49 -11.63 -4.92
CA ARG A 4 -63.34 -12.48 -4.66
C ARG A 4 -62.13 -11.55 -4.49
N LYS A 5 -61.48 -11.61 -3.33
CA LYS A 5 -60.13 -11.07 -3.13
C LYS A 5 -59.15 -12.02 -3.82
N ASP A 6 -58.57 -11.58 -4.93
CA ASP A 6 -57.41 -12.22 -5.53
C ASP A 6 -56.20 -12.05 -4.59
N ILE A 7 -55.66 -13.17 -4.12
CA ILE A 7 -54.37 -13.23 -3.45
C ILE A 7 -53.34 -13.52 -4.56
N PRO A 8 -52.35 -12.65 -4.82
CA PRO A 8 -51.27 -12.99 -5.73
C PRO A 8 -50.39 -14.06 -5.07
N VAL A 9 -50.47 -15.28 -5.59
CA VAL A 9 -49.49 -16.34 -5.32
C VAL A 9 -48.45 -16.25 -6.42
N ASP A 10 -47.36 -15.56 -6.13
CA ASP A 10 -46.09 -15.74 -6.84
C ASP A 10 -44.95 -15.54 -5.83
N LEU A 11 -44.72 -16.59 -5.04
CA LEU A 11 -43.43 -16.83 -4.40
C LEU A 11 -42.68 -17.75 -5.34
N GLU A 12 -41.90 -17.18 -6.26
CA GLU A 12 -40.83 -17.91 -6.94
C GLU A 12 -39.85 -18.36 -5.86
N LEU A 13 -40.05 -19.58 -5.37
CA LEU A 13 -39.05 -20.28 -4.57
C LEU A 13 -37.85 -20.51 -5.48
N GLU A 14 -36.72 -19.86 -5.18
CA GLU A 14 -35.45 -20.16 -5.83
C GLU A 14 -35.22 -21.67 -5.80
N PRO A 15 -34.82 -22.30 -6.93
CA PRO A 15 -34.61 -23.73 -6.97
C PRO A 15 -33.53 -24.12 -5.96
N VAL A 16 -33.91 -24.90 -4.96
CA VAL A 16 -32.98 -25.54 -4.02
C VAL A 16 -32.11 -26.49 -4.84
N VAL A 17 -30.88 -26.07 -5.15
CA VAL A 17 -29.89 -26.93 -5.80
C VAL A 17 -29.47 -27.99 -4.78
N LEU A 18 -30.01 -29.21 -4.92
CA LEU A 18 -29.62 -30.38 -4.14
C LEU A 18 -28.28 -30.88 -4.65
N LEU A 19 -27.20 -30.43 -4.02
CA LEU A 19 -25.85 -30.90 -4.27
C LEU A 19 -25.69 -32.34 -3.76
N TRP A 20 -25.04 -33.20 -4.55
CA TRP A 20 -24.73 -34.56 -4.13
C TRP A 20 -23.64 -34.55 -3.04
N PRO A 21 -23.50 -35.61 -2.22
CA PRO A 21 -22.51 -35.65 -1.13
C PRO A 21 -21.08 -35.31 -1.57
N ASP A 22 -20.65 -35.78 -2.74
CA ASP A 22 -19.33 -35.49 -3.30
C ASP A 22 -19.20 -34.03 -3.78
N GLU A 23 -20.31 -33.42 -4.22
CA GLU A 23 -20.38 -32.01 -4.61
C GLU A 23 -20.40 -31.09 -3.37
N LEU A 24 -21.08 -31.51 -2.29
CA LEU A 24 -21.04 -30.85 -0.98
C LEU A 24 -19.64 -30.93 -0.37
N GLU A 25 -18.96 -32.07 -0.48
CA GLU A 25 -17.57 -32.22 -0.03
C GLU A 25 -16.62 -31.37 -0.88
N ALA A 26 -16.77 -31.37 -2.20
CA ALA A 26 -15.99 -30.52 -3.10
C ALA A 26 -16.24 -29.03 -2.86
N GLN A 27 -17.48 -28.63 -2.59
CA GLN A 27 -17.83 -27.26 -2.25
C GLN A 27 -17.25 -26.87 -0.88
N ALA A 28 -17.39 -27.71 0.15
CA ALA A 28 -16.80 -27.46 1.46
C ALA A 28 -15.26 -27.36 1.39
N ILE A 29 -14.60 -28.18 0.56
CA ILE A 29 -13.16 -28.10 0.31
C ILE A 29 -12.81 -26.80 -0.41
N ARG A 30 -13.62 -26.38 -1.39
CA ARG A 30 -13.43 -25.13 -2.12
C ARG A 30 -13.60 -23.91 -1.22
N GLU A 31 -14.67 -23.85 -0.44
CA GLU A 31 -14.94 -22.79 0.53
C GLU A 31 -13.83 -22.74 1.60
N LYS A 32 -13.39 -23.90 2.10
CA LYS A 32 -12.26 -23.98 3.03
C LYS A 32 -10.94 -23.52 2.39
N ARG A 33 -10.72 -23.80 1.10
CA ARG A 33 -9.53 -23.31 0.38
C ARG A 33 -9.59 -21.81 0.16
N GLU A 34 -10.72 -21.29 -0.32
CA GLU A 34 -10.95 -19.86 -0.54
C GLU A 34 -10.79 -19.07 0.78
N ALA A 35 -11.28 -19.61 1.90
CA ALA A 35 -11.09 -19.02 3.23
C ALA A 35 -9.60 -18.89 3.65
N LEU A 36 -8.74 -19.78 3.16
CA LEU A 36 -7.30 -19.79 3.49
C LEU A 36 -6.45 -18.90 2.55
N GLU A 37 -7.01 -18.46 1.43
CA GLU A 37 -6.37 -17.53 0.50
C GLU A 37 -6.47 -16.07 0.95
N ASN A 38 -7.50 -15.70 1.73
CA ASN A 38 -7.56 -14.39 2.39
C ASN A 38 -6.67 -14.40 3.65
N PHE A 39 -5.37 -14.21 3.46
CA PHE A 39 -4.41 -14.19 4.55
C PHE A 39 -3.52 -12.95 4.56
N LYS A 40 -2.99 -12.64 5.74
CA LYS A 40 -1.79 -11.79 5.88
C LYS A 40 -0.67 -12.60 6.53
N PHE A 41 0.58 -12.19 6.37
CA PHE A 41 1.67 -12.77 7.14
C PHE A 41 1.64 -12.27 8.59
N LEU A 42 2.05 -13.11 9.53
CA LEU A 42 2.24 -12.75 10.94
C LEU A 42 3.17 -11.54 11.02
N ASP A 43 2.69 -10.42 11.57
CA ASP A 43 3.55 -9.27 11.85
C ASP A 43 4.16 -9.42 13.24
N VAL A 44 5.44 -9.78 13.27
CA VAL A 44 6.19 -9.97 14.52
C VAL A 44 6.36 -8.68 15.33
N HIS A 45 6.01 -7.52 14.77
CA HIS A 45 6.07 -6.21 15.42
C HIS A 45 4.71 -5.72 15.91
N THR A 46 3.64 -6.50 15.79
CA THR A 46 2.35 -6.17 16.39
C THR A 46 2.49 -6.11 17.92
N TRP A 47 2.31 -4.92 18.49
CA TRP A 47 2.61 -4.68 19.90
C TRP A 47 1.70 -3.62 20.54
N SER A 48 1.63 -3.65 21.87
CA SER A 48 0.95 -2.64 22.69
C SER A 48 1.46 -2.71 24.12
N ASP A 49 1.79 -1.58 24.74
CA ASP A 49 2.11 -1.54 26.17
C ASP A 49 0.90 -1.19 27.04
N HIS A 50 -0.30 -1.13 26.46
CA HIS A 50 -1.53 -0.83 27.17
C HIS A 50 -1.75 -1.79 28.35
N PRO A 51 -2.06 -1.30 29.57
CA PRO A 51 -2.19 -2.16 30.75
C PRO A 51 -3.19 -3.30 30.58
N GLU A 52 -4.35 -3.03 29.96
CA GLU A 52 -5.38 -4.05 29.71
C GLU A 52 -4.92 -5.13 28.73
N VAL A 53 -4.05 -4.79 27.77
CA VAL A 53 -3.43 -5.78 26.87
C VAL A 53 -2.50 -6.70 27.67
N ASN A 54 -1.67 -6.12 28.55
CA ASN A 54 -0.77 -6.91 29.38
C ASN A 54 -1.54 -7.83 30.34
N GLN A 55 -2.63 -7.35 30.94
CA GLN A 55 -3.50 -8.14 31.80
C GLN A 55 -4.15 -9.31 31.03
N PHE A 56 -4.64 -9.06 29.82
CA PHE A 56 -5.22 -10.09 28.96
C PHE A 56 -4.21 -11.19 28.61
N VAL A 57 -3.01 -10.83 28.18
CA VAL A 57 -1.94 -11.80 27.88
C VAL A 57 -1.55 -12.59 29.13
N ASP A 58 -1.48 -11.92 30.28
CA ASP A 58 -1.14 -12.53 31.55
C ASP A 58 -2.17 -13.56 32.02
N PHE A 59 -3.45 -13.26 31.82
CA PHE A 59 -4.56 -14.16 32.09
C PHE A 59 -4.47 -15.44 31.24
N ILE A 60 -4.38 -15.31 29.91
CA ILE A 60 -4.25 -16.45 28.99
C ILE A 60 -2.98 -17.26 29.29
N TYR A 61 -1.86 -16.58 29.60
CA TYR A 61 -0.62 -17.25 29.97
C TYR A 61 -0.77 -18.08 31.25
N ALA A 62 -1.37 -17.51 32.30
CA ALA A 62 -1.54 -18.18 33.58
C ALA A 62 -2.45 -19.41 33.49
N GLU A 63 -3.48 -19.36 32.64
CA GLU A 63 -4.43 -20.46 32.48
C GLU A 63 -3.84 -21.63 31.67
N HIS A 64 -3.03 -21.33 30.64
CA HIS A 64 -2.67 -22.33 29.64
C HIS A 64 -1.18 -22.67 29.55
N PHE A 65 -0.28 -21.89 30.15
CA PHE A 65 1.17 -22.07 30.01
C PHE A 65 1.85 -22.38 31.35
N LYS A 66 2.92 -23.18 31.31
CA LYS A 66 3.75 -23.50 32.47
C LYS A 66 4.89 -22.49 32.62
N ALA A 67 5.33 -22.22 33.85
CA ALA A 67 6.27 -21.14 34.20
C ALA A 67 7.75 -21.31 33.75
N ARG A 68 8.02 -21.85 32.56
CA ARG A 68 9.38 -21.96 32.00
C ARG A 68 9.65 -20.82 31.01
N LYS A 69 10.74 -20.05 31.19
CA LYS A 69 11.07 -18.90 30.32
C LYS A 69 9.90 -17.90 30.16
N LYS A 70 9.20 -17.62 31.27
CA LYS A 70 7.94 -16.85 31.32
C LYS A 70 7.95 -15.57 30.49
N VAL A 71 8.98 -14.72 30.64
CA VAL A 71 9.09 -13.44 29.93
C VAL A 71 9.15 -13.64 28.42
N VAL A 72 10.00 -14.56 27.96
CA VAL A 72 10.18 -14.82 26.52
C VAL A 72 8.91 -15.43 25.92
N GLN A 73 8.30 -16.41 26.59
CA GLN A 73 7.06 -17.02 26.11
C GLN A 73 5.91 -16.01 26.04
N LYS A 74 5.72 -15.18 27.07
CA LYS A 74 4.68 -14.14 27.07
C LYS A 74 4.84 -13.16 25.91
N ARG A 75 6.08 -12.79 25.56
CA ARG A 75 6.34 -11.92 24.41
C ARG A 75 5.88 -12.54 23.09
N HIS A 76 6.14 -13.83 22.87
CA HIS A 76 5.70 -14.54 21.66
C HIS A 76 4.18 -14.74 21.66
N LEU A 77 3.61 -15.11 22.82
CA LEU A 77 2.17 -15.21 23.02
C LEU A 77 1.45 -13.90 22.70
N LYS A 78 1.97 -12.78 23.22
CA LYS A 78 1.42 -11.45 22.97
C LYS A 78 1.38 -11.12 21.47
N VAL A 79 2.48 -11.30 20.75
CA VAL A 79 2.53 -11.07 19.29
C VAL A 79 1.46 -11.90 18.57
N VAL A 80 1.37 -13.20 18.86
CA VAL A 80 0.40 -14.09 18.21
C VAL A 80 -1.04 -13.67 18.53
N LEU A 81 -1.38 -13.46 19.82
CA LEU A 81 -2.73 -13.10 20.24
C LEU A 81 -3.16 -11.75 19.67
N LEU A 82 -2.29 -10.74 19.73
CA LEU A 82 -2.61 -9.40 19.23
C LEU A 82 -2.73 -9.35 17.71
N ASP A 83 -1.89 -10.10 16.98
CA ASP A 83 -1.98 -10.12 15.52
C ASP A 83 -3.25 -10.85 15.05
N ILE A 84 -3.68 -11.90 15.77
CA ILE A 84 -4.98 -12.56 15.53
C ILE A 84 -6.13 -11.60 15.86
N TYR A 85 -6.09 -10.95 17.03
CA TYR A 85 -7.13 -10.01 17.47
C TYR A 85 -7.38 -8.90 16.44
N VAL A 86 -6.32 -8.21 16.01
CA VAL A 86 -6.50 -7.11 15.04
C VAL A 86 -6.98 -7.62 13.69
N THR A 87 -6.56 -8.82 13.26
CA THR A 87 -7.00 -9.40 12.00
C THR A 87 -8.48 -9.73 12.04
N TRP A 88 -8.95 -10.27 13.17
CA TRP A 88 -10.36 -10.51 13.42
C TRP A 88 -11.19 -9.21 13.41
N CYS A 89 -10.67 -8.10 13.92
CA CYS A 89 -11.37 -6.81 13.92
C CYS A 89 -11.40 -6.10 12.54
N GLU A 90 -10.47 -6.39 11.64
CA GLU A 90 -10.29 -5.63 10.39
C GLU A 90 -11.05 -6.24 9.20
N VAL A 91 -10.90 -7.54 8.97
CA VAL A 91 -11.44 -8.21 7.77
C VAL A 91 -12.04 -9.57 8.14
N PRO A 92 -13.32 -9.82 7.84
CA PRO A 92 -13.97 -11.11 8.08
C PRO A 92 -13.19 -12.26 7.43
N ASN A 93 -13.11 -13.38 8.15
CA ASN A 93 -12.50 -14.63 7.70
C ASN A 93 -11.02 -14.52 7.26
N ARG A 94 -10.35 -13.40 7.54
CA ARG A 94 -8.92 -13.28 7.26
C ARG A 94 -8.13 -14.11 8.26
N VAL A 95 -7.20 -14.90 7.75
CA VAL A 95 -6.34 -15.77 8.56
C VAL A 95 -4.89 -15.26 8.58
N ILE A 96 -4.09 -15.78 9.49
CA ILE A 96 -2.66 -15.44 9.59
C ILE A 96 -1.80 -16.56 9.02
N ALA A 97 -0.95 -16.22 8.06
CA ALA A 97 0.12 -17.06 7.57
C ALA A 97 1.37 -16.91 8.42
N PHE A 98 1.93 -18.03 8.87
CA PHE A 98 3.19 -18.02 9.62
C PHE A 98 4.06 -19.22 9.25
N SER A 99 5.38 -19.08 9.43
CA SER A 99 6.32 -20.17 9.13
C SER A 99 6.41 -21.17 10.27
N ARG A 100 6.47 -22.46 9.92
CA ARG A 100 6.83 -23.55 10.83
C ARG A 100 8.28 -23.98 10.69
N ASN A 101 9.07 -23.30 9.84
CA ASN A 101 10.49 -23.57 9.69
C ASN A 101 11.28 -22.77 10.73
N ASN A 102 12.08 -23.46 11.55
CA ASN A 102 12.91 -22.82 12.58
C ASN A 102 13.89 -21.79 11.97
N ASN A 103 14.36 -22.04 10.74
CA ASN A 103 15.36 -21.20 10.07
C ASN A 103 14.82 -19.85 9.61
N ASP A 104 13.49 -19.69 9.54
CA ASP A 104 12.86 -18.43 9.17
C ASP A 104 12.86 -17.42 10.33
N TYR A 105 13.20 -17.86 11.54
CA TYR A 105 13.22 -17.04 12.74
C TYR A 105 14.65 -16.66 13.14
N LYS A 106 15.03 -15.42 12.83
CA LYS A 106 16.34 -14.85 13.20
C LYS A 106 16.18 -13.92 14.40
N ALA A 107 16.21 -14.47 15.61
CA ALA A 107 15.99 -13.70 16.85
C ALA A 107 17.04 -12.60 17.08
N GLY A 108 18.28 -12.79 16.62
CA GLY A 108 19.36 -11.80 16.74
C GLY A 108 19.46 -10.82 15.56
N SER A 109 18.53 -10.85 14.61
CA SER A 109 18.53 -9.92 13.48
C SER A 109 18.09 -8.53 13.90
N ARG A 110 18.66 -7.48 13.31
CA ARG A 110 18.21 -6.10 13.53
C ARG A 110 16.77 -5.84 13.10
N TYR A 111 16.22 -6.68 12.22
CA TYR A 111 14.84 -6.58 11.72
C TYR A 111 13.83 -7.29 12.63
N ASN A 112 14.25 -7.64 13.84
CA ASN A 112 13.47 -8.39 14.82
C ASN A 112 13.76 -7.87 16.23
N GLU A 113 13.32 -6.65 16.51
CA GLU A 113 13.64 -5.94 17.76
C GLU A 113 12.95 -6.57 18.97
N LEU A 114 11.90 -7.35 18.73
CA LEU A 114 11.23 -8.16 19.74
C LEU A 114 11.90 -9.52 19.97
N PHE A 115 13.00 -9.86 19.28
CA PHE A 115 13.70 -11.14 19.42
C PHE A 115 12.73 -12.34 19.35
N ILE A 116 11.80 -12.29 18.39
CA ILE A 116 10.84 -13.36 18.12
C ILE A 116 11.59 -14.51 17.46
N SER A 117 11.48 -15.69 18.04
CA SER A 117 12.22 -16.89 17.69
C SER A 117 11.29 -18.02 17.26
N HIS A 118 11.86 -19.17 16.89
CA HIS A 118 11.10 -20.38 16.60
C HIS A 118 10.18 -20.83 17.75
N LEU A 119 10.36 -20.30 18.98
CA LEU A 119 9.41 -20.49 20.09
C LEU A 119 7.97 -20.07 19.74
N THR A 120 7.77 -19.21 18.74
CA THR A 120 6.42 -18.91 18.20
C THR A 120 5.68 -20.18 17.78
N ILE A 121 6.39 -21.18 17.25
CA ILE A 121 5.82 -22.46 16.85
C ILE A 121 5.28 -23.20 18.07
N ASP A 122 6.06 -23.29 19.15
CA ASP A 122 5.63 -23.93 20.41
C ASP A 122 4.42 -23.21 21.04
N ILE A 123 4.38 -21.87 20.96
CA ILE A 123 3.24 -21.08 21.41
C ILE A 123 1.99 -21.41 20.60
N VAL A 124 2.10 -21.43 19.27
CA VAL A 124 0.99 -21.78 18.38
C VAL A 124 0.51 -23.20 18.64
N ASP A 125 1.43 -24.17 18.74
CA ASP A 125 1.09 -25.57 19.01
C ASP A 125 0.35 -25.72 20.34
N ARG A 126 0.77 -24.98 21.37
CA ARG A 126 0.08 -24.97 22.66
C ARG A 126 -1.31 -24.33 22.58
N LEU A 127 -1.46 -23.21 21.85
CA LEU A 127 -2.76 -22.56 21.67
C LEU A 127 -3.75 -23.46 20.90
N VAL A 128 -3.26 -24.24 19.94
CA VAL A 128 -4.05 -25.28 19.24
C VAL A 128 -4.45 -26.39 20.21
N GLU A 129 -3.51 -26.90 21.00
CA GLU A 129 -3.76 -27.98 21.98
C GLU A 129 -4.85 -27.62 22.99
N VAL A 130 -4.90 -26.36 23.46
CA VAL A 130 -5.92 -25.89 24.42
C VAL A 130 -7.20 -25.36 23.74
N GLY A 131 -7.29 -25.46 22.42
CA GLY A 131 -8.47 -25.11 21.63
C GLY A 131 -8.77 -23.60 21.52
N LEU A 132 -7.77 -22.74 21.71
CA LEU A 132 -7.92 -21.28 21.54
C LEU A 132 -7.76 -20.84 20.08
N ILE A 133 -6.96 -21.57 19.30
CA ILE A 133 -6.81 -21.31 17.87
C ILE A 133 -6.92 -22.62 17.10
N GLU A 134 -7.29 -22.51 15.83
CA GLU A 134 -7.21 -23.59 14.86
C GLU A 134 -6.07 -23.34 13.87
N GLN A 135 -5.65 -24.42 13.20
CA GLN A 135 -4.55 -24.37 12.24
C GLN A 135 -4.82 -25.25 11.02
N ALA A 136 -4.57 -24.68 9.83
CA ALA A 136 -4.30 -25.45 8.62
C ALA A 136 -2.78 -25.59 8.45
N LYS A 137 -2.30 -26.84 8.30
CA LYS A 137 -0.87 -27.10 8.06
C LYS A 137 -0.50 -26.64 6.64
N GLY A 138 0.68 -26.03 6.54
CA GLY A 138 1.31 -25.72 5.26
C GLY A 138 1.87 -26.96 4.58
N PHE A 139 2.31 -26.82 3.34
CA PHE A 139 3.00 -27.87 2.58
C PHE A 139 4.04 -27.26 1.64
N LEU A 140 4.97 -28.08 1.17
CA LEU A 140 5.87 -27.76 0.07
C LEU A 140 5.92 -28.98 -0.85
N ASP A 141 5.39 -28.84 -2.06
CA ASP A 141 5.55 -29.84 -3.10
C ASP A 141 6.91 -29.65 -3.77
N ARG A 142 7.83 -30.59 -3.50
CA ARG A 142 9.20 -30.53 -4.02
C ARG A 142 9.29 -30.76 -5.54
N ASN A 143 8.27 -31.36 -6.15
CA ASN A 143 8.27 -31.60 -7.59
C ASN A 143 7.88 -30.35 -8.38
N THR A 144 6.93 -29.58 -7.86
CA THR A 144 6.42 -28.37 -8.51
C THR A 144 7.04 -27.08 -7.95
N GLY A 145 7.71 -27.14 -6.80
CA GLY A 145 8.20 -25.98 -6.05
C GLY A 145 7.09 -25.18 -5.37
N ILE A 146 5.83 -25.62 -5.46
CA ILE A 146 4.69 -24.89 -4.91
C ILE A 146 4.61 -25.15 -3.40
N GLY A 147 4.73 -24.08 -2.63
CA GLY A 147 4.64 -24.12 -1.17
C GLY A 147 3.58 -23.18 -0.60
N ARG A 148 2.96 -23.59 0.50
CA ARG A 148 2.07 -22.76 1.32
C ARG A 148 2.52 -22.82 2.77
N LEU A 149 2.61 -21.65 3.40
CA LEU A 149 2.81 -21.55 4.85
C LEU A 149 1.59 -22.10 5.61
N ALA A 150 1.75 -22.38 6.90
CA ALA A 150 0.62 -22.69 7.75
C ALA A 150 -0.33 -21.49 7.88
N ARG A 151 -1.59 -21.74 8.21
CA ARG A 151 -2.62 -20.72 8.50
C ARG A 151 -3.20 -20.93 9.88
N ILE A 152 -3.42 -19.84 10.64
CA ILE A 152 -4.03 -19.87 11.98
C ILE A 152 -5.15 -18.83 12.09
N TRP A 153 -6.15 -19.14 12.91
CA TRP A 153 -7.28 -18.26 13.23
C TRP A 153 -7.82 -18.57 14.64
N ALA A 154 -8.53 -17.62 15.23
CA ALA A 154 -9.16 -17.79 16.54
C ALA A 154 -10.32 -18.79 16.47
N THR A 155 -10.47 -19.63 17.50
CA THR A 155 -11.72 -20.37 17.75
C THR A 155 -12.73 -19.46 18.44
N GLU A 156 -13.99 -19.89 18.51
CA GLU A 156 -15.02 -19.16 19.25
C GLU A 156 -14.63 -18.95 20.73
N LYS A 157 -13.86 -19.88 21.32
CA LYS A 157 -13.34 -19.73 22.69
C LYS A 157 -12.44 -18.51 22.84
N LEU A 158 -11.51 -18.28 21.90
CA LEU A 158 -10.65 -17.11 21.94
C LEU A 158 -11.40 -15.83 21.53
N VAL A 159 -12.35 -15.93 20.59
CA VAL A 159 -13.19 -14.79 20.21
C VAL A 159 -14.02 -14.29 21.40
N GLU A 160 -14.55 -15.19 22.24
CA GLU A 160 -15.25 -14.82 23.46
C GLU A 160 -14.35 -14.03 24.44
N GLU A 161 -13.08 -14.44 24.57
CA GLU A 161 -12.09 -13.70 25.35
C GLU A 161 -11.76 -12.35 24.73
N PHE A 162 -11.71 -12.25 23.39
CA PHE A 162 -11.55 -10.97 22.68
C PHE A 162 -12.73 -10.02 22.90
N ARG A 163 -13.98 -10.52 22.95
CA ARG A 163 -15.16 -9.69 23.23
C ARG A 163 -15.16 -9.14 24.67
N ARG A 164 -14.51 -9.84 25.60
CA ARG A 164 -14.35 -9.42 27.00
C ARG A 164 -13.16 -8.49 27.24
N ALA A 165 -12.27 -8.36 26.27
CA ALA A 165 -11.10 -7.51 26.35
C ALA A 165 -11.49 -6.04 26.56
N ARG A 166 -10.75 -5.34 27.43
CA ARG A 166 -10.96 -3.92 27.75
C ARG A 166 -10.03 -2.99 26.97
N PHE A 167 -9.62 -3.42 25.79
CA PHE A 167 -8.82 -2.66 24.84
C PHE A 167 -9.40 -2.85 23.44
N GLY A 168 -9.14 -1.87 22.57
CA GLY A 168 -9.55 -1.90 21.17
C GLY A 168 -8.38 -2.03 20.21
N PRO A 169 -8.65 -2.15 18.88
CA PRO A 169 -7.61 -2.23 17.86
C PRO A 169 -6.72 -0.98 17.80
N LEU A 170 -7.21 0.18 18.22
CA LEU A 170 -6.43 1.44 18.27
C LEU A 170 -5.33 1.40 19.36
N ASP A 171 -5.52 0.61 20.41
CA ASP A 171 -4.53 0.42 21.47
C ASP A 171 -3.36 -0.46 21.02
N ILE A 172 -3.45 -1.07 19.84
CA ILE A 172 -2.44 -1.96 19.26
C ILE A 172 -1.79 -1.27 18.07
N GLY A 173 -0.45 -1.29 18.04
CA GLY A 173 0.36 -0.64 17.02
C GLY A 173 1.51 -1.50 16.52
N SER A 174 2.46 -0.85 15.86
CA SER A 174 3.80 -1.41 15.66
C SER A 174 4.65 -1.13 16.90
N HIS A 175 5.55 -2.04 17.23
CA HIS A 175 6.55 -1.82 18.28
C HIS A 175 7.31 -0.50 18.04
N PRO A 176 7.53 0.34 19.07
CA PRO A 176 8.21 1.65 18.91
C PRO A 176 9.59 1.55 18.27
N ASP A 177 10.35 0.50 18.62
CA ASP A 177 11.71 0.29 18.10
C ASP A 177 11.73 -0.38 16.71
N ARG A 178 10.56 -0.67 16.10
CA ARG A 178 10.50 -1.33 14.78
C ARG A 178 11.34 -0.57 13.77
N LEU A 179 12.30 -1.25 13.17
CA LEU A 179 13.24 -0.61 12.26
C LEU A 179 12.54 -0.07 11.03
N THR A 180 12.82 1.20 10.75
CA THR A 180 12.20 1.96 9.67
C THR A 180 13.04 2.03 8.41
N VAL A 181 14.34 1.72 8.49
CA VAL A 181 15.27 1.73 7.35
C VAL A 181 15.69 0.29 7.03
N ILE A 182 15.32 -0.19 5.85
CA ILE A 182 15.53 -1.56 5.41
C ILE A 182 16.54 -1.59 4.26
N LEU A 183 17.53 -2.47 4.36
CA LEU A 183 18.50 -2.72 3.30
C LEU A 183 18.27 -4.11 2.73
N ARG A 184 17.98 -4.20 1.43
CA ARG A 184 17.79 -5.47 0.71
C ARG A 184 18.97 -5.78 -0.17
N ASN A 185 19.45 -7.02 -0.13
CA ASN A 185 20.24 -7.53 -1.22
C ASN A 185 19.31 -7.84 -2.40
N SER A 186 19.73 -7.45 -3.59
CA SER A 186 18.99 -7.71 -4.83
C SER A 186 19.93 -7.74 -6.03
N GLN A 187 21.20 -8.13 -5.85
CA GLN A 187 22.12 -8.24 -6.99
C GLN A 187 21.90 -9.55 -7.73
N GLY A 188 21.27 -9.45 -8.90
CA GLY A 188 21.28 -10.48 -9.95
C GLY A 188 20.41 -11.72 -9.67
N GLU A 189 20.10 -12.43 -10.74
CA GLU A 189 19.53 -13.79 -10.72
C GLU A 189 20.51 -14.80 -10.06
N ASP A 190 21.77 -14.41 -9.87
CA ASP A 190 22.87 -15.26 -9.40
C ASP A 190 23.09 -15.28 -7.86
N GLU A 191 22.36 -14.45 -7.10
CA GLU A 191 22.29 -14.53 -5.63
C GLU A 191 20.83 -14.61 -5.14
N GLU A 192 20.00 -15.23 -5.96
CA GLU A 192 18.78 -15.84 -5.48
C GLU A 192 19.15 -16.97 -4.51
N ASP A 193 18.44 -17.06 -3.38
CA ASP A 193 18.41 -18.35 -2.66
C ASP A 193 17.89 -19.44 -3.59
N GLU A 194 17.96 -20.72 -3.20
CA GLU A 194 17.30 -21.82 -3.92
C GLU A 194 15.81 -21.55 -4.29
N ASP A 195 15.18 -20.54 -3.67
CA ASP A 195 13.79 -20.09 -3.87
C ASP A 195 13.57 -18.72 -4.57
N GLY A 196 14.60 -18.00 -5.05
CA GLY A 196 14.39 -16.78 -5.84
C GLY A 196 13.98 -15.50 -5.08
N ARG A 197 14.24 -15.42 -3.77
CA ARG A 197 13.71 -14.33 -2.91
C ARG A 197 14.74 -13.27 -2.53
N LYS A 198 14.34 -12.00 -2.66
CA LYS A 198 15.08 -10.83 -2.12
C LYS A 198 15.17 -10.92 -0.59
N ARG A 199 16.39 -10.90 -0.03
CA ARG A 199 16.63 -10.93 1.42
C ARG A 199 16.96 -9.55 1.97
N ASP A 200 16.36 -9.20 3.10
CA ASP A 200 16.81 -8.09 3.94
C ASP A 200 18.19 -8.48 4.54
N ILE A 201 19.17 -7.57 4.48
CA ILE A 201 20.53 -7.79 4.96
C ILE A 201 20.86 -6.85 6.12
N GLU A 202 21.70 -7.34 7.04
CA GLU A 202 22.20 -6.57 8.17
C GLU A 202 23.11 -5.42 7.68
N TYR A 203 23.15 -4.34 8.45
CA TYR A 203 24.07 -3.22 8.25
C TYR A 203 24.43 -2.62 9.61
N GLU A 204 25.49 -1.82 9.69
CA GLU A 204 25.82 -1.06 10.90
C GLU A 204 25.20 0.34 10.81
N PRO A 205 24.50 0.84 11.85
CA PRO A 205 23.96 2.20 11.83
C PRO A 205 25.06 3.27 11.74
N ASP A 206 24.92 4.19 10.80
CA ASP A 206 25.72 5.40 10.64
C ASP A 206 24.87 6.66 10.92
N ASP A 207 25.47 7.85 10.82
CA ASP A 207 24.77 9.10 11.11
C ASP A 207 23.59 9.34 10.16
N ASN A 208 23.72 8.91 8.90
CA ASN A 208 22.70 9.11 7.89
C ASN A 208 21.47 8.21 8.13
N THR A 209 21.68 6.92 8.39
CA THR A 209 20.62 5.96 8.73
C THR A 209 19.96 6.31 10.06
N ARG A 210 20.70 6.78 11.06
CA ARG A 210 20.13 7.32 12.31
C ARG A 210 19.22 8.53 12.05
N ARG A 211 19.66 9.48 11.24
CA ARG A 211 18.86 10.66 10.83
C ARG A 211 17.59 10.24 10.10
N MET A 212 17.68 9.31 9.13
CA MET A 212 16.52 8.79 8.42
C MET A 212 15.53 8.09 9.36
N SER A 213 16.03 7.28 10.30
CA SER A 213 15.20 6.60 11.28
C SER A 213 14.47 7.56 12.20
N ALA A 214 15.11 8.66 12.63
CA ALA A 214 14.47 9.70 13.42
C ALA A 214 13.32 10.39 12.66
N VAL A 215 13.56 10.80 11.40
CA VAL A 215 12.52 11.39 10.55
C VAL A 215 11.34 10.43 10.35
N LEU A 216 11.62 9.14 10.11
CA LEU A 216 10.57 8.12 9.97
C LEU A 216 9.83 7.85 11.28
N ALA A 217 10.48 7.91 12.44
CA ALA A 217 9.83 7.76 13.73
C ALA A 217 8.81 8.88 13.96
N ASP A 218 9.23 10.13 13.75
CA ASP A 218 8.37 11.31 13.88
C ASP A 218 7.21 11.27 12.87
N TYR A 219 7.50 10.89 11.62
CA TYR A 219 6.48 10.74 10.59
C TYR A 219 5.47 9.64 10.91
N ASN A 220 5.93 8.47 11.38
CA ASN A 220 5.04 7.39 11.81
C ASN A 220 4.21 7.77 13.05
N ALA A 221 4.76 8.54 13.98
CA ALA A 221 4.03 9.07 15.12
C ALA A 221 2.92 10.03 14.67
N LEU A 222 3.22 10.95 13.74
CA LEU A 222 2.22 11.83 13.11
C LEU A 222 1.11 11.01 12.44
N LEU A 223 1.46 10.00 11.65
CA LEU A 223 0.49 9.14 10.98
C LEU A 223 -0.37 8.37 11.99
N ARG A 224 0.21 7.84 13.08
CA ARG A 224 -0.51 7.11 14.13
C ARG A 224 -1.66 7.94 14.72
N ARG A 225 -1.41 9.23 14.99
CA ARG A 225 -2.42 10.16 15.56
C ARG A 225 -3.33 10.86 14.54
N THR A 226 -3.14 10.60 13.25
CA THR A 226 -3.95 11.15 12.16
C THR A 226 -5.04 10.15 11.78
N PHE A 227 -6.30 10.56 11.68
CA PHE A 227 -7.35 9.68 11.16
C PHE A 227 -7.29 9.65 9.64
N ILE A 228 -7.12 8.46 9.03
CA ILE A 228 -7.06 8.32 7.56
C ILE A 228 -8.01 7.22 7.14
N ASP A 229 -9.03 7.56 6.37
CA ASP A 229 -10.13 6.64 6.03
C ASP A 229 -10.89 7.13 4.77
N ILE A 230 -11.83 6.34 4.25
CA ILE A 230 -12.70 6.66 3.11
C ILE A 230 -14.14 6.83 3.62
N PRO A 231 -14.72 8.05 3.54
CA PRO A 231 -16.06 8.36 4.07
C PRO A 231 -17.20 7.49 3.54
N THR A 232 -17.14 7.15 2.26
CA THR A 232 -18.18 6.44 1.52
C THR A 232 -18.03 4.92 1.57
N LEU A 233 -17.01 4.41 2.27
CA LEU A 233 -16.76 2.98 2.35
C LEU A 233 -17.57 2.38 3.51
N ASP A 234 -18.51 1.49 3.18
CA ASP A 234 -19.35 0.78 4.16
C ASP A 234 -18.56 -0.31 4.89
N GLU A 235 -17.75 -1.05 4.15
CA GLU A 235 -16.91 -2.11 4.68
C GLU A 235 -15.53 -1.57 5.12
N ARG A 236 -14.84 -2.26 6.02
CA ARG A 236 -13.46 -1.87 6.41
C ARG A 236 -12.41 -2.31 5.39
N TRP A 237 -12.82 -2.71 4.19
CA TRP A 237 -11.93 -3.23 3.19
C TRP A 237 -12.41 -2.99 1.76
N ILE A 238 -11.45 -3.05 0.83
CA ILE A 238 -11.67 -2.97 -0.61
C ILE A 238 -11.27 -4.31 -1.23
N SER A 239 -12.16 -4.88 -2.03
CA SER A 239 -11.86 -6.04 -2.86
C SER A 239 -11.00 -5.63 -4.06
N ILE A 240 -9.83 -6.23 -4.19
CA ILE A 240 -8.88 -6.01 -5.27
C ILE A 240 -8.80 -7.28 -6.11
N GLN A 241 -9.23 -7.19 -7.35
CA GLN A 241 -9.08 -8.28 -8.32
C GLN A 241 -7.68 -8.26 -8.91
N LYS A 242 -6.93 -9.36 -8.77
CA LYS A 242 -5.62 -9.54 -9.41
C LYS A 242 -5.60 -10.83 -10.21
N GLY A 243 -6.01 -10.75 -11.48
CA GLY A 243 -6.20 -11.94 -12.31
C GLY A 243 -7.40 -12.75 -11.80
N ASN A 244 -7.20 -14.04 -11.53
CA ASN A 244 -8.23 -14.93 -10.99
C ASN A 244 -8.28 -14.94 -9.45
N GLU A 245 -7.41 -14.18 -8.78
CA GLU A 245 -7.32 -14.13 -7.32
C GLU A 245 -7.97 -12.85 -6.79
N ALA A 246 -8.97 -13.01 -5.93
CA ALA A 246 -9.52 -11.92 -5.14
C ALA A 246 -8.64 -11.70 -3.91
N ASN A 247 -8.08 -10.50 -3.78
CA ASN A 247 -7.38 -10.06 -2.59
C ASN A 247 -8.18 -8.95 -1.91
N THR A 248 -7.92 -8.70 -0.63
CA THR A 248 -8.66 -7.72 0.15
C THR A 248 -7.69 -6.72 0.79
N LEU A 249 -7.89 -5.44 0.56
CA LEU A 249 -7.14 -4.36 1.22
C LEU A 249 -7.94 -3.86 2.42
N ALA A 250 -7.40 -4.01 3.62
CA ALA A 250 -8.01 -3.38 4.80
C ALA A 250 -7.74 -1.86 4.78
N VAL A 251 -8.79 -1.07 5.01
CA VAL A 251 -8.71 0.37 5.30
C VAL A 251 -8.72 0.49 6.82
N SER A 252 -7.54 0.65 7.40
CA SER A 252 -7.32 0.51 8.85
C SER A 252 -6.48 1.64 9.42
N GLN A 253 -6.79 2.04 10.66
CA GLN A 253 -5.97 2.97 11.43
C GLN A 253 -4.65 2.36 11.91
N ARG A 254 -4.43 1.04 11.75
CA ARG A 254 -3.18 0.37 12.12
C ARG A 254 -2.19 0.30 10.97
N ASP A 255 -2.67 0.09 9.76
CA ASP A 255 -1.84 -0.06 8.56
C ASP A 255 -1.41 1.29 7.98
N LYS A 256 -0.73 2.09 8.80
CA LYS A 256 -0.18 3.40 8.45
C LYS A 256 1.34 3.47 8.59
N PHE A 257 1.99 2.40 9.06
CA PHE A 257 3.43 2.38 9.32
C PHE A 257 4.24 2.41 8.01
N VAL A 258 5.15 3.36 7.90
CA VAL A 258 6.00 3.63 6.74
C VAL A 258 7.46 3.33 7.06
N ARG A 259 8.16 2.76 6.07
CA ARG A 259 9.58 2.40 6.09
C ARG A 259 10.26 2.91 4.83
N ARG A 260 11.56 3.11 4.86
CA ARG A 260 12.40 3.31 3.67
C ARG A 260 13.09 2.00 3.30
N ILE A 261 13.04 1.65 2.02
CA ILE A 261 13.62 0.39 1.53
C ILE A 261 14.67 0.68 0.46
N PHE A 262 15.92 0.39 0.80
CA PHE A 262 17.08 0.41 -0.08
C PHE A 262 17.33 -0.99 -0.66
N ASN A 263 17.95 -1.05 -1.83
CA ASN A 263 18.13 -2.29 -2.60
C ASN A 263 19.60 -2.48 -3.00
N ARG A 264 19.93 -3.63 -3.57
CA ARG A 264 21.29 -3.98 -4.05
C ARG A 264 22.38 -3.81 -2.98
N GLY A 265 22.03 -3.97 -1.71
CA GLY A 265 22.93 -3.79 -0.58
C GLY A 265 23.55 -2.38 -0.48
N SER A 266 22.93 -1.37 -1.09
CA SER A 266 23.46 -0.01 -1.11
C SER A 266 22.42 1.05 -0.77
N PHE A 267 22.78 1.99 0.10
CA PHE A 267 21.97 3.18 0.43
C PHE A 267 21.87 4.20 -0.71
N ALA A 268 22.59 3.99 -1.83
CA ALA A 268 22.45 4.77 -3.05
C ALA A 268 21.45 4.16 -4.06
N CYS A 269 20.82 3.03 -3.72
CA CYS A 269 19.95 2.28 -4.62
C CYS A 269 18.53 2.16 -4.05
N GLY A 270 17.55 2.80 -4.68
CA GLY A 270 16.19 2.88 -4.12
C GLY A 270 16.15 3.79 -2.89
N GLY A 271 15.42 3.43 -1.83
CA GLY A 271 15.26 4.26 -0.64
C GLY A 271 13.88 4.92 -0.53
N ARG A 272 12.97 4.60 -1.44
CA ARG A 272 11.57 5.04 -1.44
C ARG A 272 10.86 4.67 -0.14
N PHE A 273 9.83 5.44 0.18
CA PHE A 273 8.93 5.23 1.31
C PHE A 273 7.87 4.19 0.95
N TYR A 274 7.74 3.16 1.79
CA TYR A 274 6.83 2.03 1.62
C TYR A 274 6.01 1.81 2.89
N GLY A 275 4.73 1.50 2.72
CA GLY A 275 3.80 1.29 3.82
C GLY A 275 2.57 2.17 3.67
N GLY A 276 1.69 2.14 4.66
CA GLY A 276 0.38 2.75 4.54
C GLY A 276 -0.53 1.99 3.55
N TRP A 277 -1.77 1.72 3.96
CA TRP A 277 -2.73 1.04 3.09
C TRP A 277 -3.01 1.84 1.80
N TRP A 278 -2.85 3.16 1.81
CA TRP A 278 -3.08 4.04 0.66
C TRP A 278 -2.15 3.74 -0.54
N GLN A 279 -0.95 3.22 -0.33
CA GLN A 279 -0.05 2.84 -1.43
C GLN A 279 -0.56 1.62 -2.21
N ARG A 280 -1.39 0.78 -1.57
CA ARG A 280 -2.04 -0.38 -2.18
C ARG A 280 -3.47 -0.09 -2.61
N CYS A 281 -3.97 1.11 -2.27
CA CYS A 281 -5.31 1.55 -2.61
C CYS A 281 -5.45 1.73 -4.14
N PRO A 282 -6.44 1.07 -4.77
CA PRO A 282 -6.74 1.26 -6.18
C PRO A 282 -7.00 2.73 -6.51
N LYS A 283 -6.70 3.13 -7.74
CA LYS A 283 -6.75 4.55 -8.15
C LYS A 283 -8.14 5.14 -7.99
N GLU A 284 -9.17 4.35 -8.28
CA GLU A 284 -10.58 4.69 -8.14
C GLU A 284 -10.98 5.01 -6.70
N TRP A 285 -10.35 4.38 -5.70
CA TRP A 285 -10.64 4.62 -4.28
C TRP A 285 -9.75 5.70 -3.66
N ARG A 286 -8.53 5.84 -4.18
CA ARG A 286 -7.52 6.76 -3.62
C ARG A 286 -7.98 8.21 -3.59
N GLY A 287 -8.76 8.63 -4.59
CA GLY A 287 -9.34 9.97 -4.66
C GLY A 287 -10.40 10.27 -3.59
N HIS A 288 -10.85 9.26 -2.85
CA HIS A 288 -11.85 9.39 -1.79
C HIS A 288 -11.24 9.30 -0.39
N ILE A 289 -9.91 9.29 -0.28
CA ILE A 289 -9.22 9.28 1.01
C ILE A 289 -9.43 10.62 1.71
N PHE A 290 -9.83 10.57 2.97
CA PHE A 290 -9.94 11.72 3.86
C PHE A 290 -8.85 11.64 4.92
N ILE A 291 -8.37 12.81 5.35
CA ILE A 291 -7.42 12.95 6.45
C ILE A 291 -8.02 13.88 7.51
N ASP A 292 -8.21 13.35 8.73
CA ASP A 292 -8.90 14.02 9.85
C ASP A 292 -10.25 14.61 9.42
N ASP A 293 -11.06 13.80 8.73
CA ASP A 293 -12.39 14.16 8.23
C ASP A 293 -12.42 15.33 7.24
N ARG A 294 -11.29 15.57 6.56
CA ARG A 294 -11.17 16.55 5.47
C ARG A 294 -10.87 15.86 4.14
N PRO A 295 -11.45 16.36 3.02
CA PRO A 295 -11.11 15.88 1.69
C PRO A 295 -9.64 16.12 1.39
N THR A 296 -9.12 15.35 0.43
CA THR A 296 -7.72 15.40 0.02
C THR A 296 -7.57 15.61 -1.47
N ASN A 297 -6.35 15.93 -1.87
CA ASN A 297 -5.92 16.06 -3.25
C ASN A 297 -4.59 15.31 -3.42
N GLU A 298 -4.48 14.55 -4.51
CA GLU A 298 -3.24 13.91 -4.92
C GLU A 298 -2.51 14.77 -5.98
N ILE A 299 -1.26 15.12 -5.72
CA ILE A 299 -0.38 15.86 -6.66
C ILE A 299 0.84 15.01 -6.99
N ASP A 300 1.09 14.78 -8.28
CA ASP A 300 2.20 13.99 -8.79
C ASP A 300 3.19 14.80 -9.64
N PHE A 301 4.45 14.37 -9.63
CA PHE A 301 5.42 14.85 -10.62
C PHE A 301 5.10 14.34 -12.02
N SER A 302 5.11 15.23 -12.99
CA SER A 302 4.97 14.89 -14.40
C SER A 302 6.30 14.31 -14.92
N GLY A 303 6.35 13.00 -15.17
CA GLY A 303 7.51 12.37 -15.84
C GLY A 303 8.84 12.50 -15.10
N LEU A 304 8.81 12.41 -13.76
CA LEU A 304 9.93 12.74 -12.87
C LEU A 304 11.29 12.19 -13.33
N HIS A 305 11.38 10.91 -13.67
CA HIS A 305 12.64 10.27 -14.06
C HIS A 305 13.27 10.91 -15.31
N VAL A 306 12.47 11.27 -16.31
CA VAL A 306 12.97 11.96 -17.51
C VAL A 306 13.47 13.35 -17.14
N VAL A 307 12.68 14.08 -16.35
CA VAL A 307 13.02 15.43 -15.90
C VAL A 307 14.32 15.43 -15.08
N MET A 308 14.51 14.43 -14.21
CA MET A 308 15.75 14.26 -13.45
C MET A 308 16.97 14.02 -14.36
N LEU A 309 16.86 13.17 -15.38
CA LEU A 309 17.98 12.92 -16.31
C LEU A 309 18.38 14.19 -17.07
N TYR A 310 17.42 15.02 -17.49
CA TYR A 310 17.74 16.33 -18.09
C TYR A 310 18.34 17.31 -17.08
N ALA A 311 17.86 17.30 -15.82
CA ALA A 311 18.40 18.14 -14.76
C ALA A 311 19.86 17.77 -14.42
N GLU A 312 20.23 16.49 -14.44
CA GLU A 312 21.64 16.04 -14.31
C GLU A 312 22.54 16.63 -15.40
N LEU A 313 22.00 16.95 -16.58
CA LEU A 313 22.70 17.64 -17.67
C LEU A 313 22.65 19.18 -17.56
N GLY A 314 22.07 19.73 -16.49
CA GLY A 314 21.84 21.16 -16.30
C GLY A 314 20.76 21.73 -17.23
N ILE A 315 19.90 20.88 -17.81
CA ILE A 315 18.85 21.30 -18.75
C ILE A 315 17.49 21.30 -18.02
N PRO A 316 16.86 22.48 -17.81
CA PRO A 316 15.51 22.53 -17.27
C PRO A 316 14.50 22.04 -18.31
N TYR A 317 14.06 20.78 -18.16
CA TYR A 317 13.23 20.08 -19.14
C TYR A 317 12.02 20.92 -19.57
N TRP A 318 11.25 21.46 -18.63
CA TRP A 318 10.01 22.17 -18.92
C TRP A 318 10.22 23.52 -19.61
N ALA A 319 11.39 24.15 -19.45
CA ALA A 319 11.72 25.41 -20.12
C ALA A 319 12.31 25.19 -21.51
N VAL A 320 13.16 24.18 -21.67
CA VAL A 320 13.98 23.99 -22.88
C VAL A 320 13.36 22.98 -23.83
N ILE A 321 12.86 21.86 -23.30
CA ILE A 321 12.30 20.76 -24.11
C ILE A 321 10.78 20.89 -24.19
N GLY A 322 10.14 20.98 -23.02
CA GLY A 322 8.69 21.10 -22.89
C GLY A 322 7.92 19.88 -23.42
N GLY A 323 6.59 20.00 -23.40
CA GLY A 323 5.69 18.95 -23.90
C GLY A 323 5.69 17.68 -23.05
N ASP A 324 4.79 16.76 -23.36
CA ASP A 324 4.71 15.49 -22.62
C ASP A 324 5.93 14.61 -22.94
N PRO A 325 6.68 14.11 -21.93
CA PRO A 325 7.85 13.24 -22.14
C PRO A 325 7.54 11.94 -22.89
N TYR A 326 6.29 11.49 -22.88
CA TYR A 326 5.91 10.21 -23.45
C TYR A 326 5.15 10.34 -24.78
N ASP A 327 4.88 11.57 -25.23
CA ASP A 327 4.20 11.82 -26.48
C ASP A 327 5.17 11.72 -27.66
N VAL A 328 5.07 10.63 -28.42
CA VAL A 328 5.92 10.32 -29.58
C VAL A 328 5.10 10.38 -30.88
N PRO A 329 5.74 10.56 -32.05
CA PRO A 329 5.06 10.53 -33.34
C PRO A 329 4.24 9.24 -33.57
N ALA A 330 3.20 9.33 -34.41
CA ALA A 330 2.35 8.18 -34.73
C ALA A 330 3.16 7.04 -35.37
N LEU A 331 2.80 5.80 -35.01
CA LEU A 331 3.33 4.58 -35.59
C LEU A 331 2.13 3.82 -36.20
N ASP A 332 2.34 3.16 -37.34
CA ASP A 332 1.37 2.32 -38.06
C ASP A 332 0.66 1.27 -37.17
N PHE A 333 1.31 0.76 -36.13
CA PHE A 333 0.71 -0.19 -35.18
C PHE A 333 0.16 0.46 -33.90
N LEU A 334 0.24 1.80 -33.78
CA LEU A 334 -0.15 2.60 -32.60
C LEU A 334 -0.64 4.00 -33.01
N GLU A 335 -1.77 4.05 -33.73
CA GLU A 335 -2.35 5.31 -34.20
C GLU A 335 -3.03 6.11 -33.06
N ASN A 336 -3.71 5.42 -32.14
CA ASN A 336 -4.38 6.05 -31.00
C ASN A 336 -3.37 6.75 -30.09
N SER A 337 -3.53 8.07 -29.92
CA SER A 337 -2.59 8.89 -29.15
C SER A 337 -2.48 8.51 -27.67
N ALA A 338 -3.58 8.12 -27.04
CA ALA A 338 -3.59 7.76 -25.63
C ALA A 338 -2.91 6.39 -25.40
N GLU A 339 -3.20 5.41 -26.26
CA GLU A 339 -2.55 4.09 -26.22
C GLU A 339 -1.06 4.20 -26.52
N ARG A 340 -0.69 4.98 -27.54
CA ARG A 340 0.71 5.22 -27.91
C ARG A 340 1.49 5.84 -26.77
N ARG A 341 0.97 6.91 -26.16
CA ARG A 341 1.59 7.56 -25.00
C ARG A 341 1.72 6.59 -23.82
N THR A 342 0.73 5.74 -23.59
CA THR A 342 0.75 4.74 -22.51
C THR A 342 1.82 3.67 -22.76
N ALA A 343 1.90 3.15 -23.98
CA ALA A 343 2.95 2.20 -24.38
C ALA A 343 4.35 2.83 -24.29
N ALA A 344 4.51 4.07 -24.77
CA ALA A 344 5.75 4.83 -24.69
C ALA A 344 6.22 5.02 -23.24
N LYS A 345 5.32 5.45 -22.35
CA LYS A 345 5.59 5.58 -20.91
C LYS A 345 6.05 4.25 -20.29
N ASN A 346 5.30 3.19 -20.54
CA ASN A 346 5.61 1.88 -19.97
C ASN A 346 6.95 1.34 -20.49
N LEU A 347 7.22 1.50 -21.79
CA LEU A 347 8.48 1.07 -22.39
C LEU A 347 9.67 1.87 -21.85
N MET A 348 9.58 3.21 -21.79
CA MET A 348 10.65 4.05 -21.26
C MET A 348 10.97 3.71 -19.80
N LEU A 349 9.96 3.55 -18.94
CA LEU A 349 10.17 3.18 -17.54
C LEU A 349 10.87 1.82 -17.40
N VAL A 350 10.57 0.88 -18.31
CA VAL A 350 11.24 -0.43 -18.32
C VAL A 350 12.67 -0.32 -18.87
N LEU A 351 12.89 0.43 -19.95
CA LEU A 351 14.21 0.70 -20.52
C LEU A 351 15.17 1.30 -19.49
N LEU A 352 14.70 2.24 -18.66
CA LEU A 352 15.53 2.84 -17.61
C LEU A 352 15.94 1.85 -16.51
N ASN A 353 15.22 0.75 -16.33
CA ASN A 353 15.48 -0.25 -15.28
C ASN A 353 16.12 -1.55 -15.81
N ALA A 354 16.32 -1.67 -17.11
CA ALA A 354 16.92 -2.86 -17.72
C ALA A 354 18.41 -2.63 -18.01
N ARG A 355 19.19 -3.72 -18.06
CA ARG A 355 20.62 -3.68 -18.45
C ARG A 355 20.82 -3.86 -19.95
N THR A 356 19.80 -4.37 -20.63
CA THR A 356 19.77 -4.53 -22.09
C THR A 356 18.39 -4.20 -22.65
N THR A 357 18.33 -3.87 -23.94
CA THR A 357 17.06 -3.64 -24.65
C THR A 357 16.19 -4.89 -24.76
N ASN A 358 16.81 -6.07 -24.91
CA ASN A 358 16.08 -7.34 -24.97
C ASN A 358 15.40 -7.68 -23.64
N GLU A 359 16.10 -7.48 -22.51
CA GLU A 359 15.49 -7.58 -21.17
C GLU A 359 14.33 -6.60 -21.02
N ALA A 360 14.51 -5.36 -21.50
CA ALA A 360 13.46 -4.35 -21.43
C ALA A 360 12.20 -4.77 -22.20
N TYR A 361 12.35 -5.31 -23.40
CA TYR A 361 11.22 -5.73 -24.23
C TYR A 361 10.49 -6.93 -23.62
N SER A 362 11.25 -7.88 -23.06
CA SER A 362 10.68 -9.00 -22.30
C SER A 362 9.88 -8.52 -21.09
N ALA A 363 10.47 -7.63 -20.28
CA ALA A 363 9.84 -7.06 -19.11
C ALA A 363 8.58 -6.23 -19.45
N PHE A 364 8.59 -5.50 -20.57
CA PHE A 364 7.41 -4.77 -21.06
C PHE A 364 6.22 -5.70 -21.29
N ARG A 365 6.43 -6.80 -22.02
CA ARG A 365 5.38 -7.80 -22.28
C ARG A 365 4.91 -8.50 -21.01
N ASN A 366 5.84 -8.82 -20.10
CA ASN A 366 5.51 -9.50 -18.84
C ASN A 366 4.63 -8.63 -17.93
N LYS A 367 4.85 -7.31 -17.93
CA LYS A 367 4.03 -6.35 -17.16
C LYS A 367 2.67 -6.07 -17.78
N ALA A 368 2.49 -6.30 -19.09
CA ALA A 368 1.22 -6.09 -19.76
C ALA A 368 0.16 -7.11 -19.30
N ALA A 369 -1.07 -6.63 -19.10
CA ALA A 369 -2.20 -7.48 -18.74
C ALA A 369 -2.49 -8.50 -19.87
N ALA A 370 -2.93 -9.70 -19.48
CA ALA A 370 -3.28 -10.75 -20.44
C ALA A 370 -4.38 -10.25 -21.40
N GLY A 371 -4.25 -10.59 -22.69
CA GLY A 371 -5.21 -10.18 -23.73
C GLY A 371 -5.05 -8.75 -24.25
N THR A 372 -4.12 -7.94 -23.73
CA THR A 372 -3.85 -6.59 -24.25
C THR A 372 -2.91 -6.63 -25.47
N SER A 373 -3.09 -5.68 -26.40
CA SER A 373 -2.22 -5.54 -27.58
C SER A 373 -0.74 -5.35 -27.21
N ALA A 374 -0.45 -4.63 -26.12
CA ALA A 374 0.89 -4.43 -25.58
C ALA A 374 1.62 -5.74 -25.26
N LYS A 375 0.90 -6.80 -24.85
CA LYS A 375 1.50 -8.10 -24.55
C LYS A 375 1.98 -8.84 -25.81
N ALA A 376 1.36 -8.55 -26.95
CA ALA A 376 1.65 -9.16 -28.24
C ALA A 376 2.70 -8.38 -29.07
N PHE A 377 3.23 -7.26 -28.55
CA PHE A 377 4.19 -6.45 -29.31
C PHE A 377 5.47 -7.23 -29.64
N THR A 378 5.83 -7.22 -30.92
CA THR A 378 7.07 -7.83 -31.40
C THR A 378 8.27 -6.99 -30.97
N ASN A 379 9.46 -7.59 -31.00
CA ASN A 379 10.69 -6.84 -30.76
C ASN A 379 10.88 -5.72 -31.79
N ASP A 380 10.45 -5.90 -33.04
CA ASP A 380 10.54 -4.85 -34.07
C ASP A 380 9.62 -3.67 -33.76
N GLN A 381 8.39 -3.93 -33.31
CA GLN A 381 7.46 -2.89 -32.87
C GLN A 381 8.03 -2.12 -31.67
N LEU A 382 8.56 -2.84 -30.68
CA LEU A 382 9.19 -2.21 -29.51
C LEU A 382 10.46 -1.44 -29.87
N ALA A 383 11.25 -1.91 -30.85
CA ALA A 383 12.41 -1.20 -31.36
C ALA A 383 12.03 0.10 -32.07
N ARG A 384 10.95 0.11 -32.85
CA ARG A 384 10.43 1.33 -33.48
C ARG A 384 9.91 2.34 -32.45
N LEU A 385 9.20 1.88 -31.42
CA LEU A 385 8.74 2.73 -30.32
C LEU A 385 9.91 3.27 -29.47
N HIS A 386 10.92 2.44 -29.20
CA HIS A 386 12.16 2.84 -28.55
C HIS A 386 12.91 3.89 -29.40
N GLY A 387 13.05 3.67 -30.71
CA GLY A 387 13.65 4.65 -31.63
C GLY A 387 12.94 6.01 -31.56
N ALA A 388 11.61 6.03 -31.58
CA ALA A 388 10.84 7.26 -31.44
C ALA A 388 11.07 7.97 -30.08
N LEU A 389 11.30 7.22 -28.99
CA LEU A 389 11.67 7.78 -27.69
C LEU A 389 13.09 8.35 -27.70
N ALA A 390 14.04 7.66 -28.34
CA ALA A 390 15.42 8.12 -28.48
C ALA A 390 15.50 9.40 -29.34
N ASP A 391 14.73 9.47 -30.43
CA ASP A 391 14.64 10.64 -31.30
C ASP A 391 14.03 11.85 -30.58
N LYS A 392 13.03 11.60 -29.71
CA LYS A 392 12.44 12.64 -28.86
C LYS A 392 13.41 13.10 -27.76
N HIS A 393 14.23 12.20 -27.24
CA HIS A 393 15.13 12.46 -26.12
C HIS A 393 16.60 12.15 -26.41
N PRO A 394 17.20 12.78 -27.43
CA PRO A 394 18.53 12.40 -27.90
C PRO A 394 19.62 12.64 -26.85
N ARG A 395 19.40 13.57 -25.91
CA ARG A 395 20.36 13.91 -24.85
C ARG A 395 20.48 12.87 -23.73
N ILE A 396 19.48 12.00 -23.59
CA ILE A 396 19.43 10.98 -22.54
C ILE A 396 19.21 9.57 -23.11
N ALA A 397 19.30 9.42 -24.43
CA ALA A 397 19.05 8.15 -25.12
C ALA A 397 20.06 7.07 -24.72
N ASP A 398 21.29 7.47 -24.37
CA ASP A 398 22.36 6.62 -23.83
C ASP A 398 22.02 6.03 -22.45
N GLN A 399 21.04 6.60 -21.74
CA GLN A 399 20.57 6.11 -20.45
C GLN A 399 19.53 4.98 -20.59
N PHE A 400 18.99 4.75 -21.79
CA PHE A 400 18.05 3.65 -22.05
C PHE A 400 18.81 2.31 -22.11
N GLY A 401 18.42 1.36 -21.28
CA GLY A 401 19.13 0.08 -21.13
C GLY A 401 20.39 0.17 -20.27
N ALA A 402 20.59 1.27 -19.53
CA ALA A 402 21.75 1.48 -18.67
C ALA A 402 21.48 1.23 -17.17
N ASP A 403 20.32 0.67 -16.81
CA ASP A 403 19.93 0.34 -15.43
C ASP A 403 20.01 1.53 -14.44
N VAL A 404 19.78 2.75 -14.95
CA VAL A 404 19.85 4.01 -14.20
C VAL A 404 18.65 4.21 -13.25
N GLY A 405 17.57 3.47 -13.48
CA GLY A 405 16.30 3.59 -12.76
C GLY A 405 16.48 3.47 -11.25
N ILE A 406 17.34 2.55 -10.77
CA ILE A 406 17.54 2.37 -9.34
C ILE A 406 18.21 3.56 -8.65
N ARG A 407 19.11 4.27 -9.36
CA ARG A 407 19.73 5.53 -8.90
C ARG A 407 18.70 6.65 -8.91
N LEU A 408 17.90 6.74 -9.98
CA LEU A 408 16.82 7.74 -10.07
C LEU A 408 15.79 7.57 -8.94
N MET A 409 15.46 6.33 -8.55
CA MET A 409 14.61 6.06 -7.38
C MET A 409 15.21 6.54 -6.07
N ASN A 410 16.55 6.62 -5.97
CA ASN A 410 17.24 7.16 -4.80
C ASN A 410 17.10 8.67 -4.72
N LEU A 411 17.36 9.37 -5.82
CA LEU A 411 17.15 10.81 -5.93
C LEU A 411 15.67 11.19 -5.66
N ASP A 412 14.73 10.47 -6.28
CA ASP A 412 13.29 10.57 -6.01
C ASP A 412 12.99 10.43 -4.50
N SER A 413 13.55 9.42 -3.84
CA SER A 413 13.35 9.25 -2.39
C SER A 413 13.93 10.37 -1.53
N MET A 414 15.02 11.02 -1.97
CA MET A 414 15.58 12.18 -1.28
C MET A 414 14.68 13.41 -1.45
N ILE A 415 14.04 13.56 -2.62
CA ILE A 415 13.01 14.58 -2.85
C ILE A 415 11.82 14.31 -1.92
N SER A 416 11.32 13.07 -1.87
CA SER A 416 10.23 12.70 -0.96
C SER A 416 10.55 12.98 0.50
N GLU A 417 11.77 12.65 0.95
CA GLU A 417 12.18 12.94 2.33
C GLU A 417 12.11 14.42 2.66
N ARG A 418 12.56 15.30 1.75
CA ARG A 418 12.47 16.77 1.94
C ARG A 418 11.02 17.24 1.98
N VAL A 419 10.17 16.77 1.07
CA VAL A 419 8.74 17.10 1.06
C VAL A 419 8.08 16.66 2.37
N LEU A 420 8.23 15.40 2.75
CA LEU A 420 7.64 14.85 3.98
C LEU A 420 8.15 15.58 5.23
N THR A 421 9.45 15.90 5.31
CA THR A 421 10.02 16.64 6.44
C THR A 421 9.40 18.04 6.55
N SER A 422 9.20 18.74 5.43
CA SER A 422 8.59 20.07 5.45
C SER A 422 7.16 20.07 6.01
N PHE A 423 6.38 19.04 5.68
CA PHE A 423 5.00 18.85 6.15
C PHE A 423 4.95 18.36 7.60
N LEU A 424 5.88 17.48 7.97
CA LEU A 424 6.05 16.98 9.33
C LEU A 424 6.30 18.12 10.33
N VAL A 425 7.19 19.06 10.01
CA VAL A 425 7.47 20.25 10.85
C VAL A 425 6.23 21.12 11.10
N ARG A 426 5.27 21.09 10.16
CA ARG A 426 4.00 21.82 10.26
C ARG A 426 2.89 21.00 10.95
N GLY A 427 3.18 19.75 11.32
CA GLY A 427 2.19 18.83 11.88
C GLY A 427 1.10 18.43 10.88
N VAL A 428 1.36 18.56 9.58
CA VAL A 428 0.39 18.25 8.51
C VAL A 428 0.78 16.92 7.87
N PRO A 429 -0.11 15.92 7.86
CA PRO A 429 0.16 14.64 7.22
C PRO A 429 0.14 14.79 5.69
N ALA A 430 1.22 14.38 5.03
CA ALA A 430 1.30 14.23 3.58
C ALA A 430 1.58 12.76 3.26
N LEU A 431 0.67 12.06 2.58
CA LEU A 431 0.81 10.64 2.32
C LEU A 431 1.62 10.41 1.04
N SER A 432 2.81 9.82 1.15
CA SER A 432 3.66 9.54 -0.01
C SER A 432 3.22 8.28 -0.78
N LEU A 433 3.15 8.39 -2.10
CA LEU A 433 3.01 7.31 -3.07
C LEU A 433 4.09 7.48 -4.16
N HIS A 434 5.30 7.01 -3.89
CA HIS A 434 6.45 7.27 -4.76
C HIS A 434 6.62 8.78 -5.02
N ASP A 435 6.47 9.22 -6.27
CA ASP A 435 6.61 10.59 -6.75
C ASP A 435 5.28 11.41 -6.68
N SER A 436 4.28 10.88 -5.98
CA SER A 436 2.97 11.48 -5.74
C SER A 436 2.70 11.65 -4.24
N TYR A 437 1.93 12.69 -3.88
CA TYR A 437 1.59 12.98 -2.49
C TYR A 437 0.11 13.34 -2.34
N ILE A 438 -0.53 12.79 -1.30
CA ILE A 438 -1.91 13.11 -0.91
C ILE A 438 -1.86 14.05 0.30
N VAL A 439 -2.46 15.22 0.19
CA VAL A 439 -2.57 16.21 1.28
C VAL A 439 -4.02 16.66 1.48
N PRO A 440 -4.39 17.12 2.67
CA PRO A 440 -5.70 17.74 2.87
C PRO A 440 -5.90 18.94 1.93
N THR A 441 -7.12 19.16 1.46
CA THR A 441 -7.50 20.35 0.70
C THR A 441 -7.10 21.63 1.44
N GLY A 442 -6.61 22.62 0.70
CA GLY A 442 -6.01 23.87 1.19
C GLY A 442 -4.47 23.83 1.30
N TYR A 443 -3.84 22.67 1.17
CA TYR A 443 -2.38 22.51 1.22
C TYR A 443 -1.72 22.30 -0.16
N GLU A 444 -2.47 22.33 -1.25
CA GLU A 444 -2.00 22.05 -2.61
C GLU A 444 -0.89 23.01 -3.04
N SER A 445 -1.10 24.32 -2.85
CA SER A 445 -0.12 25.35 -3.20
C SER A 445 1.17 25.20 -2.38
N LEU A 446 1.06 24.86 -1.09
CA LEU A 446 2.22 24.56 -0.26
C LEU A 446 2.92 23.30 -0.75
N LEU A 447 2.17 22.24 -1.07
CA LEU A 447 2.74 20.99 -1.55
C LEU A 447 3.52 21.20 -2.85
N LYS A 448 2.96 21.93 -3.82
CA LYS A 448 3.64 22.26 -5.08
C LYS A 448 4.94 23.02 -4.84
N GLU A 449 4.91 23.99 -3.94
CA GLU A 449 6.09 24.79 -3.60
C GLU A 449 7.17 23.95 -2.91
N GLU A 450 6.80 23.09 -1.96
CA GLU A 450 7.76 22.22 -1.26
C GLU A 450 8.28 21.10 -2.19
N MET A 451 7.47 20.58 -3.11
CA MET A 451 7.91 19.66 -4.18
C MET A 451 8.96 20.33 -5.07
N ARG A 452 8.73 21.59 -5.48
CA ARG A 452 9.67 22.38 -6.29
C ARG A 452 10.99 22.60 -5.54
N LYS A 453 10.95 23.11 -4.31
CA LYS A 453 12.13 23.31 -3.46
C LYS A 453 12.90 22.01 -3.22
N ALA A 454 12.17 20.91 -2.98
CA ALA A 454 12.78 19.60 -2.76
C ALA A 454 13.50 19.11 -4.01
N PHE A 455 12.88 19.23 -5.19
CA PHE A 455 13.51 18.88 -6.46
C PHE A 455 14.78 19.72 -6.69
N GLU A 456 14.67 21.04 -6.59
CA GLU A 456 15.81 21.97 -6.79
C GLU A 456 16.94 21.69 -5.80
N GLY A 457 16.61 21.42 -4.54
CA GLY A 457 17.59 21.13 -3.49
C GLY A 457 18.27 19.76 -3.59
N VAL A 458 17.72 18.81 -4.37
CA VAL A 458 18.34 17.50 -4.63
C VAL A 458 19.08 17.52 -5.96
N MET A 459 18.47 18.07 -7.01
CA MET A 459 19.02 18.05 -8.37
C MET A 459 20.00 19.20 -8.65
N GLY A 460 20.01 20.26 -7.82
CA GLY A 460 20.89 21.41 -8.01
C GLY A 460 20.54 22.29 -9.20
N GLY A 461 19.36 22.10 -9.81
CA GLY A 461 18.89 22.84 -10.99
C GLY A 461 17.38 23.11 -10.94
N PRO A 462 16.90 24.14 -11.65
CA PRO A 462 15.50 24.54 -11.59
C PRO A 462 14.58 23.49 -12.23
N LEU A 463 13.43 23.23 -11.60
CA LEU A 463 12.33 22.48 -12.22
C LEU A 463 11.64 23.30 -13.33
N LEU A 464 11.91 24.61 -13.42
CA LEU A 464 11.05 25.61 -14.05
C LEU A 464 11.04 25.65 -15.59
N GLY A 465 9.97 26.27 -16.09
CA GLY A 465 9.66 26.57 -17.50
C GLY A 465 8.16 26.74 -17.73
N ARG A 466 7.35 25.85 -17.14
CA ARG A 466 5.87 25.88 -17.08
C ARG A 466 5.36 25.07 -15.87
N GLU A 467 5.10 25.71 -14.73
CA GLU A 467 4.74 25.03 -13.47
C GLU A 467 3.54 24.08 -13.59
N ALA A 468 2.49 24.47 -14.32
CA ALA A 468 1.31 23.64 -14.57
C ALA A 468 1.60 22.35 -15.36
N GLN A 469 2.76 22.23 -16.00
CA GLN A 469 3.16 21.03 -16.74
C GLN A 469 4.06 20.11 -15.92
N ALA A 470 4.78 20.65 -14.94
CA ALA A 470 5.72 19.93 -14.09
C ALA A 470 5.03 19.14 -12.97
N LEU A 471 3.93 19.69 -12.44
CA LEU A 471 3.14 19.08 -11.39
C LEU A 471 1.72 18.86 -11.89
N ARG A 472 1.22 17.63 -11.75
CA ARG A 472 -0.12 17.24 -12.16
C ARG A 472 -0.98 17.08 -10.91
N GLU A 473 -2.17 17.67 -10.94
CA GLU A 473 -3.19 17.40 -9.94
C GLU A 473 -4.07 16.28 -10.49
N ASN A 474 -4.24 15.21 -9.71
CA ASN A 474 -5.10 14.10 -10.12
C ASN A 474 -6.59 14.39 -9.90
N GLN A 475 -6.91 15.50 -9.24
CA GLN A 475 -8.28 15.93 -8.94
C GLN A 475 -8.40 17.46 -9.04
N VAL A 476 -9.53 17.95 -9.55
CA VAL A 476 -9.84 19.39 -9.65
C VAL A 476 -10.05 19.98 -8.26
N GLN A 477 -9.38 21.06 -7.87
CA GLN A 477 -9.54 21.66 -6.54
C GLN A 477 -10.99 21.99 -6.16
N VAL A 478 -11.31 21.81 -4.87
CA VAL A 478 -12.64 22.07 -4.31
C VAL A 478 -12.99 23.57 -4.44
N GLU A 479 -12.02 24.45 -4.21
CA GLU A 479 -12.16 25.90 -4.35
C GLU A 479 -12.35 26.33 -5.82
N VAL A 480 -11.65 25.70 -6.76
CA VAL A 480 -11.81 25.97 -8.20
C VAL A 480 -13.21 25.59 -8.69
N LEU A 481 -13.77 24.49 -8.17
CA LEU A 481 -15.17 24.14 -8.41
C LEU A 481 -16.11 25.17 -7.78
N LEU A 482 -15.85 25.60 -6.54
CA LEU A 482 -16.64 26.64 -5.86
C LEU A 482 -16.64 27.96 -6.65
N GLU A 483 -15.49 28.42 -7.14
CA GLU A 483 -15.38 29.63 -7.97
C GLU A 483 -16.17 29.50 -9.27
N LYS A 484 -16.11 28.34 -9.94
CA LYS A 484 -16.93 28.07 -11.13
C LYS A 484 -18.43 28.09 -10.82
N LEU A 485 -18.83 27.55 -9.67
CA LEU A 485 -20.22 27.53 -9.20
C LEU A 485 -20.71 28.92 -8.77
N MET A 486 -19.84 29.74 -8.18
CA MET A 486 -20.14 31.11 -7.71
C MET A 486 -20.00 32.19 -8.78
N GLY A 487 -19.49 31.86 -9.97
CA GLY A 487 -19.53 32.74 -11.13
C GLY A 487 -20.97 33.12 -11.43
N TRP A 488 -21.29 34.41 -11.35
CA TRP A 488 -22.64 34.98 -11.54
C TRP A 488 -23.24 34.59 -12.90
N MET A 489 -23.88 33.43 -12.96
CA MET A 489 -24.75 33.01 -14.05
C MET A 489 -25.99 32.34 -13.43
N PRO A 490 -27.20 32.61 -13.94
CA PRO A 490 -28.40 31.88 -13.54
C PRO A 490 -28.17 30.37 -13.71
N TYR A 491 -28.61 29.59 -12.73
CA TYR A 491 -28.38 28.14 -12.60
C TYR A 491 -28.78 27.33 -13.85
N ASP A 492 -29.61 27.89 -14.73
CA ASP A 492 -30.14 27.26 -15.94
C ASP A 492 -29.29 27.49 -17.22
N ASP A 493 -28.29 28.38 -17.18
CA ASP A 493 -27.58 28.85 -18.38
C ASP A 493 -26.15 28.28 -18.57
N VAL A 494 -25.66 27.44 -17.65
CA VAL A 494 -24.30 26.85 -17.74
C VAL A 494 -24.37 25.33 -17.95
N PRO A 495 -24.14 24.85 -19.20
CA PRO A 495 -24.06 23.43 -19.48
C PRO A 495 -23.01 22.73 -18.61
N GLY A 496 -23.44 21.76 -17.81
CA GLY A 496 -22.56 20.96 -16.95
C GLY A 496 -22.43 21.46 -15.50
N GLN A 497 -22.99 22.62 -15.14
CA GLN A 497 -22.90 23.16 -13.77
C GLN A 497 -23.46 22.20 -12.72
N LYS A 498 -24.63 21.59 -12.98
CA LYS A 498 -25.21 20.57 -12.10
C LYS A 498 -24.29 19.37 -11.88
N LYS A 499 -23.62 18.90 -12.94
CA LYS A 499 -22.68 17.78 -12.86
C LYS A 499 -21.42 18.17 -12.07
N ASP A 500 -20.93 19.39 -12.25
CA ASP A 500 -19.79 19.91 -11.51
C ASP A 500 -20.11 20.12 -10.03
N GLU A 501 -21.34 20.56 -9.71
CA GLU A 501 -21.85 20.67 -8.34
C GLU A 501 -22.03 19.30 -7.68
N GLU A 502 -22.62 18.32 -8.40
CA GLU A 502 -22.73 16.94 -7.93
C GLU A 502 -21.34 16.32 -7.66
N ASN A 503 -20.37 16.55 -8.56
CA ASN A 503 -18.99 16.11 -8.38
C ASN A 503 -18.31 16.79 -7.18
N TYR A 504 -18.57 18.10 -6.98
CA TYR A 504 -18.09 18.84 -5.81
C TYR A 504 -18.68 18.26 -4.53
N LEU A 505 -20.00 18.15 -4.43
CA LEU A 505 -20.69 17.67 -3.23
C LEU A 505 -20.28 16.25 -2.89
N ALA A 506 -20.21 15.36 -3.89
CA ALA A 506 -19.74 13.99 -3.71
C ALA A 506 -18.31 13.91 -3.16
N ARG A 507 -17.48 14.94 -3.37
CA ARG A 507 -16.09 14.95 -2.93
C ARG A 507 -15.86 15.73 -1.64
N ALA A 508 -16.39 16.94 -1.52
CA ALA A 508 -16.18 17.81 -0.36
C ALA A 508 -17.07 17.40 0.82
N HIS A 509 -18.28 16.93 0.52
CA HIS A 509 -19.29 16.57 1.51
C HIS A 509 -19.96 15.23 1.15
N PRO A 510 -19.17 14.14 1.01
CA PRO A 510 -19.75 12.83 0.77
C PRO A 510 -20.71 12.46 1.90
N ILE A 511 -21.73 11.68 1.55
CA ILE A 511 -22.51 10.96 2.55
C ILE A 511 -21.55 10.00 3.26
N ARG A 512 -21.36 10.24 4.57
CA ARG A 512 -20.52 9.40 5.43
C ARG A 512 -21.33 8.17 5.83
N THR A 513 -20.71 7.00 5.75
CA THR A 513 -21.32 5.76 6.23
C THR A 513 -21.36 5.75 7.77
N ASP A 514 -22.28 4.98 8.35
CA ASP A 514 -22.34 4.80 9.81
C ASP A 514 -21.03 4.22 10.36
N ARG A 515 -20.42 3.31 9.60
CA ARG A 515 -19.09 2.76 9.89
C ARG A 515 -18.05 3.87 10.02
N TYR A 516 -17.97 4.79 9.06
CA TYR A 516 -17.03 5.90 9.09
C TYR A 516 -17.26 6.81 10.30
N LEU A 517 -18.51 7.21 10.56
CA LEU A 517 -18.85 8.09 11.67
C LEU A 517 -18.49 7.46 13.02
N HIS A 518 -18.75 6.17 13.19
CA HIS A 518 -18.38 5.42 14.38
C HIS A 518 -16.86 5.36 14.58
N GLU A 519 -16.11 5.00 13.53
CA GLU A 519 -14.64 4.96 13.58
C GLU A 519 -14.03 6.32 13.88
N TRP A 520 -14.55 7.38 13.26
CA TRP A 520 -14.09 8.75 13.52
C TRP A 520 -14.33 9.18 14.96
N GLN A 521 -15.50 8.89 15.51
CA GLN A 521 -15.80 9.19 16.92
C GLN A 521 -14.90 8.40 17.87
N ASN A 522 -14.76 7.09 17.66
CA ASN A 522 -13.88 6.24 18.47
C ASN A 522 -12.42 6.71 18.41
N PHE A 523 -11.93 7.06 17.22
CA PHE A 523 -10.57 7.55 17.03
C PHE A 523 -10.33 8.86 17.78
N LYS A 524 -11.29 9.80 17.74
CA LYS A 524 -11.18 11.04 18.51
C LYS A 524 -11.10 10.79 20.01
N ILE A 525 -12.00 9.98 20.55
CA ILE A 525 -12.02 9.62 21.99
C ILE A 525 -10.68 8.97 22.38
N TRP A 526 -10.22 8.00 21.58
CA TRP A 526 -8.96 7.32 21.79
C TRP A 526 -7.77 8.29 21.77
N ARG A 527 -7.69 9.16 20.75
CA ARG A 527 -6.61 10.15 20.59
C ARG A 527 -6.58 11.14 21.75
N ASP A 528 -7.74 11.62 22.20
CA ASP A 528 -7.84 12.57 23.30
C ASP A 528 -7.45 11.92 24.64
N THR A 529 -7.79 10.64 24.84
CA THR A 529 -7.44 9.87 26.04
C THR A 529 -5.95 9.52 26.10
N ASN A 530 -5.29 9.39 24.95
CA ASN A 530 -3.89 8.98 24.84
C ASN A 530 -2.94 10.12 24.46
N ARG A 531 -3.38 11.37 24.57
CA ARG A 531 -2.65 12.55 24.06
C ARG A 531 -1.22 12.68 24.61
N ASP A 532 -1.01 12.32 25.87
CA ASP A 532 0.31 12.39 26.53
C ASP A 532 1.23 11.21 26.15
N ASN A 533 0.68 10.16 25.55
CA ASN A 533 1.39 8.93 25.16
C ASN A 533 1.65 8.83 23.63
N LEU A 534 1.25 9.84 22.85
CA LEU A 534 1.21 9.81 21.37
C LEU A 534 2.13 10.82 20.67
#